data_AF-A0A926B1E0-F1
#
_entry.id   AF-A0A926B1E0-F1
#
_cell.length_a   1.000
_cell.length_b   1.000
_cell.length_c   1.000
_cell.angle_alpha   90.00
_cell.angle_beta   90.00
_cell.angle_gamma   90.00
#
_symmetry.space_group_name_H-M   'P 1'
#
loop_
_entity.id
_entity.type
_entity.pdbx_description
1 polymer ?
#
loop_
_entity_poly.entity_id
_entity_poly.type
_entity_poly.pdbx_seq_one_letter_code
_entity_poly.pdbx_strand_id
1 'polypeptide(L)'
;MHTEFLRAWLPQTPLPVYLETGGHRPAQLAQVLPWISWISMDIKLPSSCNERPLWTEHRAFLEVARGGSAELYTKWVVSRATSTDDLRTAALLLAEMHPEGTVILQPATPLNGVEAPLPEQVLEWQALVKGYLSRVRVIPQTHKLIGQL
;
A
#
# COMPACT_ATOMS: atom_id res chain seq x y z
N MET A 1 -6.62 -13.08 -5.57
CA MET A 1 -6.18 -12.84 -6.95
C MET A 1 -6.50 -14.07 -7.80
N HIS A 2 -7.37 -13.90 -8.79
CA HIS A 2 -7.73 -14.95 -9.76
C HIS A 2 -6.69 -14.99 -10.88
N THR A 3 -5.50 -15.48 -10.56
CA THR A 3 -4.30 -15.34 -11.42
C THR A 3 -4.47 -15.96 -12.80
N GLU A 4 -5.15 -17.10 -12.92
CA GLU A 4 -5.38 -17.77 -14.21
C GLU A 4 -6.19 -16.89 -15.17
N PHE A 5 -7.30 -16.33 -14.68
CA PHE A 5 -8.11 -15.38 -15.44
C PHE A 5 -7.29 -14.15 -15.86
N LEU A 6 -6.55 -13.56 -14.91
CA LEU A 6 -5.74 -12.36 -15.18
C LEU A 6 -4.65 -12.64 -16.23
N ARG A 7 -3.97 -13.78 -16.17
CA ARG A 7 -2.96 -14.15 -17.18
C ARG A 7 -3.55 -14.31 -18.57
N ALA A 8 -4.79 -14.79 -18.68
CA ALA A 8 -5.47 -14.91 -19.96
C ALA A 8 -5.95 -13.55 -20.49
N TRP A 9 -6.45 -12.68 -19.60
CA TRP A 9 -7.10 -11.42 -19.98
C TRP A 9 -6.14 -10.24 -20.13
N LEU A 10 -5.14 -10.10 -19.25
CA LEU A 10 -4.20 -8.97 -19.24
C LEU A 10 -3.42 -8.74 -20.56
N PRO A 11 -3.00 -9.78 -21.32
CA PRO A 11 -2.38 -9.57 -22.62
C PRO A 11 -3.32 -8.95 -23.68
N GLN A 12 -4.63 -9.03 -23.46
CA GLN A 12 -5.65 -8.58 -24.42
C GLN A 12 -6.13 -7.14 -24.13
N THR A 13 -5.72 -6.53 -23.02
CA THR A 13 -6.09 -5.14 -22.71
C THR A 13 -5.13 -4.17 -23.42
N PRO A 14 -5.65 -3.26 -24.26
CA PRO A 14 -4.83 -2.23 -24.90
C PRO A 14 -4.50 -1.08 -23.94
N LEU A 15 -5.11 -1.04 -22.76
CA LEU A 15 -4.96 0.02 -21.79
C LEU A 15 -3.96 -0.36 -20.67
N PRO A 16 -3.25 0.63 -20.12
CA PRO A 16 -2.47 0.47 -18.90
C PRO A 16 -3.29 -0.12 -17.74
N VAL A 17 -2.68 -1.00 -16.95
CA VAL A 17 -3.37 -1.70 -15.86
C VAL A 17 -2.88 -1.20 -14.51
N TYR A 18 -3.84 -0.81 -13.67
CA TYR A 18 -3.63 -0.42 -12.28
C TYR A 18 -4.06 -1.57 -11.35
N LEU A 19 -3.11 -2.19 -10.65
CA LEU A 19 -3.37 -3.32 -9.76
C LEU A 19 -3.50 -2.86 -8.30
N GLU A 20 -4.71 -2.92 -7.76
CA GLU A 20 -4.93 -2.84 -6.30
C GLU A 20 -4.75 -4.21 -5.64
N THR A 21 -3.98 -4.26 -4.56
CA THR A 21 -3.60 -5.53 -3.93
C THR A 21 -3.23 -5.38 -2.47
N GLY A 22 -3.54 -6.40 -1.67
CA GLY A 22 -3.14 -6.49 -0.27
C GLY A 22 -1.66 -6.83 -0.05
N GLY A 23 -0.82 -6.90 -1.09
CA GLY A 23 0.64 -6.98 -0.96
C GLY A 23 1.23 -8.23 -0.33
N HIS A 24 0.51 -9.36 -0.29
CA HIS A 24 0.94 -10.58 0.44
C HIS A 24 0.96 -11.85 -0.43
N ARG A 25 0.96 -11.68 -1.76
CA ARG A 25 0.85 -12.78 -2.75
C ARG A 25 1.94 -12.70 -3.83
N PRO A 26 3.24 -12.82 -3.46
CA PRO A 26 4.36 -12.61 -4.38
C PRO A 26 4.36 -13.58 -5.57
N ALA A 27 4.09 -14.86 -5.34
CA ALA A 27 4.08 -15.87 -6.41
C ALA A 27 2.98 -15.61 -7.45
N GLN A 28 1.85 -15.06 -7.03
CA GLN A 28 0.79 -14.67 -7.95
C GLN A 28 1.13 -13.34 -8.66
N LEU A 29 1.77 -12.38 -7.98
CA LEU A 29 2.22 -11.13 -8.63
C LEU A 29 3.20 -11.42 -9.76
N ALA A 30 4.20 -12.27 -9.53
CA ALA A 30 5.23 -12.60 -10.54
C ALA A 30 4.62 -13.08 -11.86
N GLN A 31 3.49 -13.76 -11.78
CA GLN A 31 2.79 -14.30 -12.95
C GLN A 31 2.06 -13.25 -13.80
N VAL A 32 1.76 -12.08 -13.24
CA VAL A 32 0.99 -11.02 -13.94
C VAL A 32 1.77 -9.73 -14.13
N LEU A 33 2.87 -9.56 -13.40
CA LEU A 33 3.71 -8.36 -13.37
C LEU A 33 4.05 -7.77 -14.75
N PRO A 34 4.34 -8.57 -15.81
CA PRO A 34 4.68 -8.02 -17.13
C PRO A 34 3.59 -7.15 -17.78
N TRP A 35 2.33 -7.25 -17.33
CA TRP A 35 1.21 -6.49 -17.88
C TRP A 35 0.70 -5.39 -16.95
N ILE A 36 1.36 -5.16 -15.82
CA ILE A 36 0.95 -4.18 -14.82
C ILE A 36 1.73 -2.90 -15.03
N SER A 37 1.03 -1.78 -15.16
CA SER A 37 1.62 -0.44 -15.29
C SER A 37 1.83 0.21 -13.93
N TRP A 38 0.90 -0.02 -13.00
CA TRP A 38 0.96 0.50 -11.64
C TRP A 38 0.52 -0.53 -10.62
N ILE A 39 1.17 -0.53 -9.47
CA ILE A 39 0.79 -1.34 -8.32
C ILE A 39 0.41 -0.39 -7.19
N SER A 40 -0.80 -0.52 -6.67
CA SER A 40 -1.21 0.04 -5.38
C SER A 40 -1.28 -1.07 -4.35
N MET A 41 -0.20 -1.19 -3.60
CA MET A 41 -0.01 -2.20 -2.57
C MET A 41 -0.45 -1.67 -1.20
N ASP A 42 -1.38 -2.35 -0.54
CA ASP A 42 -1.64 -2.07 0.87
C ASP A 42 -0.49 -2.62 1.72
N ILE A 43 0.13 -1.75 2.53
CA ILE A 43 0.95 -2.20 3.67
C ILE A 43 0.04 -2.18 4.89
N LYS A 44 -0.25 -3.39 5.40
CA LYS A 44 -1.11 -3.54 6.58
C LYS A 44 -0.30 -3.26 7.84
N LEU A 45 -0.61 -2.16 8.52
CA LEU A 45 0.00 -1.80 9.80
C LEU A 45 -0.67 -2.63 10.92
N PRO A 46 0.06 -3.48 11.66
CA PRO A 46 -0.50 -4.36 12.68
C PRO A 46 -1.44 -3.67 13.68
N SER A 47 -1.04 -2.51 14.19
CA SER A 47 -1.80 -1.67 15.13
C SER A 47 -3.15 -1.19 14.59
N SER A 48 -3.33 -1.17 13.26
CA SER A 48 -4.54 -0.66 12.61
C SER A 48 -5.43 -1.76 12.04
N CYS A 49 -4.92 -2.98 11.89
CA CYS A 49 -5.61 -4.04 11.15
C CYS A 49 -6.10 -5.22 12.01
N ASN A 50 -5.77 -5.29 13.31
CA ASN A 50 -6.09 -6.44 14.17
C ASN A 50 -5.77 -7.81 13.52
N GLU A 51 -4.76 -7.83 12.66
CA GLU A 51 -4.29 -8.97 11.90
C GLU A 51 -2.83 -9.25 12.28
N ARG A 52 -2.36 -10.48 12.01
CA ARG A 52 -0.94 -10.79 12.17
C ARG A 52 -0.09 -9.87 11.28
N PRO A 53 1.12 -9.48 11.72
CA PRO A 53 2.05 -8.78 10.84
C PRO A 53 2.36 -9.60 9.57
N LEU A 54 2.36 -8.93 8.42
CA LEU A 54 2.65 -9.53 7.10
C LEU A 54 4.01 -9.06 6.54
N TRP A 55 4.95 -8.66 7.41
CA TRP A 55 6.21 -8.04 6.97
C TRP A 55 7.04 -8.91 6.04
N THR A 56 7.10 -10.23 6.29
CA THR A 56 7.80 -11.19 5.43
C THR A 56 7.14 -11.28 4.06
N GLU A 57 5.81 -11.39 4.01
CA GLU A 57 5.06 -11.45 2.76
C GLU A 57 5.13 -10.15 1.98
N HIS A 58 5.06 -9.00 2.67
CA HIS A 58 5.23 -7.68 2.08
C HIS A 58 6.63 -7.50 1.49
N ARG A 59 7.69 -7.91 2.20
CA ARG A 59 9.06 -7.90 1.67
C ARG A 59 9.18 -8.74 0.40
N ALA A 60 8.68 -9.98 0.42
CA ALA A 60 8.72 -10.85 -0.75
C ALA A 60 7.91 -10.28 -1.93
N PHE A 61 6.79 -9.62 -1.65
CA PHE A 61 5.98 -8.95 -2.67
C PHE A 61 6.71 -7.76 -3.30
N LEU A 62 7.35 -6.93 -2.47
CA LEU A 62 8.17 -5.81 -2.92
C LEU A 62 9.36 -6.30 -3.75
N GLU A 63 10.03 -7.39 -3.36
CA GLU A 63 11.12 -7.99 -4.15
C GLU A 63 10.64 -8.36 -5.56
N VAL A 64 9.48 -9.00 -5.68
CA VAL A 64 8.90 -9.35 -6.99
C VAL A 64 8.54 -8.09 -7.77
N ALA A 65 7.90 -7.10 -7.15
CA ALA A 65 7.54 -5.84 -7.80
C ALA A 65 8.77 -5.10 -8.36
N ARG A 66 9.92 -5.17 -7.66
CA ARG A 66 11.20 -4.56 -8.08
C ARG A 66 11.75 -5.15 -9.36
N GLY A 67 11.42 -6.41 -9.67
CA GLY A 67 11.82 -7.06 -10.91
C GLY A 67 11.03 -6.61 -12.15
N GLY A 68 10.00 -5.77 -11.99
CA GLY A 68 9.17 -5.26 -13.08
C GLY A 68 9.37 -3.77 -13.37
N SER A 69 8.61 -3.26 -14.34
CA SER A 69 8.58 -1.84 -14.71
C SER A 69 7.37 -1.08 -14.14
N ALA A 70 6.54 -1.74 -13.32
CA ALA A 70 5.36 -1.13 -12.74
C ALA A 70 5.76 -0.06 -11.72
N GLU A 71 5.14 1.12 -11.80
CA GLU A 71 5.34 2.14 -10.77
C GLU A 71 4.57 1.75 -9.50
N LEU A 72 5.25 1.85 -8.36
CA LEU A 72 4.76 1.37 -7.07
C LEU A 72 4.22 2.50 -6.20
N TYR A 73 2.97 2.34 -5.78
CA TYR A 73 2.32 3.06 -4.70
C TYR A 73 2.10 2.11 -3.54
N THR A 74 2.38 2.56 -2.32
CA THR A 74 2.02 1.84 -1.10
C THR A 74 1.00 2.63 -0.31
N LYS A 75 -0.11 2.00 0.04
CA LYS A 75 -1.23 2.61 0.76
C LYS A 75 -1.22 2.11 2.19
N TRP A 76 -1.09 3.04 3.13
CA TRP A 76 -0.99 2.75 4.55
C TRP A 76 -2.22 3.34 5.21
N VAL A 77 -3.17 2.48 5.57
CA VAL A 77 -4.37 2.93 6.27
C VAL A 77 -3.98 3.26 7.70
N VAL A 78 -4.16 4.52 8.09
CA VAL A 78 -3.81 5.01 9.44
C VAL A 78 -5.08 5.38 10.21
N SER A 79 -5.14 4.98 11.47
CA SER A 79 -6.24 5.15 12.40
C SER A 79 -5.72 5.78 13.69
N ARG A 80 -6.59 6.17 14.61
CA ARG A 80 -6.15 6.71 15.91
C ARG A 80 -5.21 5.75 16.68
N ALA A 81 -5.40 4.46 16.48
CA ALA A 81 -4.62 3.40 17.12
C ALA A 81 -3.27 3.12 16.42
N THR A 82 -2.98 3.75 15.27
CA THR A 82 -1.74 3.49 14.54
C THR A 82 -0.51 3.81 15.39
N SER A 83 0.36 2.81 15.54
CA SER A 83 1.63 2.95 16.23
C SER A 83 2.70 3.57 15.33
N THR A 84 3.49 4.48 15.91
CA THR A 84 4.69 5.04 15.27
C THR A 84 5.72 3.96 14.91
N ASP A 85 5.80 2.86 15.66
CA ASP A 85 6.75 1.78 15.38
C ASP A 85 6.37 0.98 14.14
N ASP A 86 5.07 0.80 13.88
CA ASP A 86 4.60 0.17 12.64
C ASP A 86 4.94 1.03 11.42
N LEU A 87 4.75 2.35 11.54
CA LEU A 87 5.11 3.31 10.48
C LEU A 87 6.61 3.30 10.22
N ARG A 88 7.44 3.28 11.26
CA ARG A 88 8.90 3.19 11.13
C ARG A 88 9.30 1.89 10.45
N THR A 89 8.71 0.77 10.85
CA THR A 89 8.98 -0.55 10.26
C THR A 89 8.60 -0.58 8.78
N ALA A 90 7.42 -0.08 8.41
CA ALA A 90 6.99 0.04 7.03
C ALA A 90 7.90 0.95 6.19
N ALA A 91 8.31 2.10 6.77
CA ALA A 91 9.18 3.06 6.10
C ALA A 91 10.57 2.50 5.82
N LEU A 92 11.18 1.83 6.80
CA LEU A 92 12.47 1.15 6.62
C LEU A 92 12.38 0.05 5.56
N LEU A 93 11.34 -0.79 5.61
CA LEU A 93 11.12 -1.83 4.62
C LEU A 93 11.00 -1.23 3.21
N LEU A 94 10.20 -0.18 3.03
CA LEU A 94 10.02 0.40 1.71
C LEU A 94 11.27 1.15 1.23
N ALA A 95 11.98 1.86 2.12
CA ALA A 95 13.22 2.54 1.77
C ALA A 95 14.31 1.55 1.32
N GLU A 96 14.37 0.37 1.93
CA GLU A 96 15.30 -0.70 1.53
C GLU A 96 14.93 -1.32 0.18
N MET A 97 13.64 -1.57 -0.06
CA MET A 97 13.20 -2.34 -1.23
C MET A 97 12.90 -1.47 -2.45
N HIS A 98 12.27 -0.30 -2.24
CA HIS A 98 11.77 0.62 -3.27
C HIS A 98 11.86 2.09 -2.80
N PRO A 99 13.07 2.67 -2.72
CA PRO A 99 13.25 4.04 -2.22
C PRO A 99 12.52 5.12 -3.05
N GLU A 100 12.21 4.83 -4.32
CA GLU A 100 11.45 5.71 -5.23
C GLU A 100 9.93 5.50 -5.16
N GLY A 101 9.47 4.51 -4.38
CA GLY A 101 8.05 4.20 -4.22
C GLY A 101 7.29 5.34 -3.55
N THR A 102 6.05 5.56 -3.97
CA THR A 102 5.19 6.58 -3.38
C THR A 102 4.41 6.01 -2.19
N VAL A 103 4.48 6.66 -1.04
CA VAL A 103 3.65 6.34 0.13
C VAL A 103 2.41 7.23 0.13
N ILE A 104 1.25 6.60 0.26
CA ILE A 104 -0.03 7.25 0.54
C ILE A 104 -0.43 6.87 1.96
N LEU A 105 -0.28 7.80 2.90
CA LEU A 105 -0.92 7.72 4.19
C LEU A 105 -2.40 8.01 3.99
N GLN A 106 -3.25 7.03 4.29
CA GLN A 106 -4.68 7.13 4.09
C GLN A 106 -5.42 7.11 5.42
N PRO A 107 -5.85 8.27 5.95
CA PRO A 107 -6.69 8.33 7.14
C PRO A 107 -7.94 7.44 6.99
N ALA A 108 -8.15 6.57 7.97
CA ALA A 108 -9.31 5.71 8.03
C ALA A 108 -10.59 6.53 8.26
N THR A 109 -11.67 6.15 7.57
CA THR A 109 -13.00 6.71 7.85
C THR A 109 -13.54 6.09 9.13
N PRO A 110 -14.14 6.87 10.05
CA PRO A 110 -14.74 6.34 11.26
C PRO A 110 -15.91 5.40 10.93
N LEU A 111 -15.71 4.09 11.06
CA LEU A 111 -16.74 3.08 10.81
C LEU A 111 -16.39 1.81 11.59
N ASN A 112 -17.41 1.09 12.09
CA ASN A 112 -17.26 -0.21 12.77
C ASN A 112 -16.25 -0.19 13.93
N GLY A 113 -16.23 0.88 14.73
CA GLY A 113 -15.32 1.02 15.88
C GLY A 113 -13.89 1.45 15.53
N VAL A 114 -13.57 1.65 14.25
CA VAL A 114 -12.32 2.30 13.84
C VAL A 114 -12.45 3.80 14.04
N GLU A 115 -11.49 4.39 14.73
CA GLU A 115 -11.42 5.83 14.93
C GLU A 115 -10.47 6.48 13.93
N ALA A 116 -10.90 7.61 13.34
CA ALA A 116 -10.02 8.40 12.49
C ALA A 116 -8.85 8.99 13.31
N PRO A 117 -7.66 9.11 12.70
CA PRO A 117 -6.54 9.76 13.35
C PRO A 117 -6.82 11.24 13.58
N LEU A 118 -6.15 11.82 14.57
CA LEU A 118 -6.18 13.26 14.80
C LEU A 118 -5.36 13.99 13.71
N PRO A 119 -5.68 15.24 13.35
CA PRO A 119 -4.91 16.00 12.37
C PRO A 119 -3.42 16.09 12.73
N GLU A 120 -3.08 16.30 14.01
CA GLU A 120 -1.69 16.33 14.48
C GLU A 120 -0.97 15.00 14.27
N GLN A 121 -1.63 13.86 14.53
CA GLN A 121 -1.05 12.53 14.29
C GLN A 121 -0.67 12.37 12.81
N VAL A 122 -1.55 12.79 11.90
CA VAL A 122 -1.31 12.68 10.46
C VAL A 122 -0.09 13.52 10.03
N LEU A 123 0.06 14.73 10.57
CA LEU A 123 1.21 15.59 10.28
C LEU A 123 2.52 15.00 10.83
N GLU A 124 2.50 14.51 12.07
CA GLU A 124 3.64 13.86 12.72
C GLU A 124 4.08 12.60 11.96
N TRP A 125 3.13 11.75 11.60
CA TRP A 125 3.40 10.53 10.84
C TRP A 125 3.92 10.83 9.43
N GLN A 126 3.36 11.84 8.75
CA GLN A 126 3.88 12.26 7.46
C GLN A 126 5.33 12.74 7.59
N ALA A 127 5.63 13.57 8.59
CA ALA A 127 6.98 14.06 8.84
C ALA A 127 7.95 12.89 9.14
N LEU A 128 7.54 11.94 9.97
CA LEU A 128 8.32 10.75 10.29
C LEU A 128 8.65 9.92 9.04
N VAL A 129 7.64 9.58 8.22
CA VAL A 129 7.87 8.77 7.02
C VAL A 129 8.73 9.52 6.00
N LYS A 130 8.59 10.85 5.92
CA LYS A 130 9.45 11.71 5.08
C LYS A 130 10.92 11.71 5.50
N GLY A 131 11.23 11.32 6.74
CA GLY A 131 12.60 11.10 7.18
C GLY A 131 13.28 9.91 6.49
N TYR A 132 12.50 8.99 5.90
CA TYR A 132 13.00 7.79 5.22
C TYR A 132 12.75 7.79 3.71
N LEU A 133 11.66 8.42 3.26
CA LEU A 133 11.16 8.35 1.88
C LEU A 133 10.81 9.75 1.35
N SER A 134 11.18 10.07 0.12
CA SER A 134 10.96 11.40 -0.46
C SER A 134 9.51 11.65 -0.89
N ARG A 135 8.77 10.60 -1.26
CA ARG A 135 7.43 10.67 -1.86
C ARG A 135 6.34 10.22 -0.90
N VAL A 136 5.99 11.08 0.06
CA VAL A 136 4.90 10.82 1.01
C VAL A 136 3.74 11.78 0.76
N ARG A 137 2.53 11.23 0.63
CA ARG A 137 1.27 11.95 0.44
C ARG A 137 0.28 11.54 1.52
N VAL A 138 -0.60 12.46 1.88
CA VAL A 138 -1.78 12.17 2.70
C VAL A 138 -2.99 12.29 1.80
N ILE A 139 -3.70 11.19 1.58
CA ILE A 139 -4.90 11.16 0.72
C ILE A 139 -5.98 10.41 1.49
N PRO A 140 -7.14 11.03 1.79
CA PRO A 140 -8.23 10.36 2.48
C PRO A 140 -8.89 9.29 1.59
N GLN A 141 -9.81 8.50 2.14
CA GLN A 141 -10.67 7.63 1.34
C GLN A 141 -11.62 8.47 0.47
N THR A 142 -11.16 8.86 -0.73
CA THR A 142 -11.88 9.81 -1.60
C THR A 142 -13.29 9.35 -1.91
N HIS A 143 -13.50 8.05 -2.18
CA HIS A 143 -14.82 7.49 -2.47
C HIS A 143 -15.82 7.76 -1.32
N LYS A 144 -15.40 7.63 -0.06
CA LYS A 144 -16.24 7.98 1.11
C LYS A 144 -16.57 9.47 1.14
N LEU A 145 -15.58 10.33 0.89
CA LEU A 145 -15.76 11.79 0.91
C LEU A 145 -16.71 12.28 -0.18
N ILE A 146 -16.71 11.65 -1.36
CA ILE A 146 -17.58 12.02 -2.48
C ILE A 146 -18.90 11.23 -2.52
N GLY A 147 -19.21 10.45 -1.48
CA GLY A 147 -20.47 9.72 -1.36
C GLY A 147 -20.62 8.52 -2.30
N GLN A 148 -19.52 7.87 -2.69
CA GLN A 148 -19.51 6.63 -3.47
C GLN A 148 -19.12 5.47 -2.54
N LEU A 149 -20.10 4.62 -2.21
CA LEU A 149 -19.98 3.47 -1.30
C LEU A 149 -20.07 2.15 -2.03
#